data_AF-A0A2H5ZHN6-F1
#
_entry.id   AF-A0A2H5ZHN6-F1
#
_cell.length_a   1.000
_cell.length_b   1.000
_cell.length_c   1.000
_cell.angle_alpha   90.00
_cell.angle_beta   90.00
_cell.angle_gamma   90.00
#
_symmetry.space_group_name_H-M   'P 1'
#
loop_
_entity.id
_entity.type
_entity.pdbx_description
1 polymer ?
#
loop_
_entity_poly.entity_id
_entity_poly.type
_entity_poly.pdbx_seq_one_letter_code
_entity_poly.pdbx_strand_id
1 'polypeptide(L)'
;MKVLRVAGVVVFVAVAAVGYRIVTRSGMLTRIEPHFGGSCRVVPGAVGAEDVTIDRASMTAFLSAQDRRAMRGPSGPRGEIYSLDLKDPNAVPRPLTAGVPTDFHPHGLSLWIAPTGQRRLFVINHRSDGSHSVEIFEWVEPKLQHVQTVRYPELVSPNDLVAVDESRFYATNDRGIVEPGWWQTLEVYLALPWSTVSYFDGQRGMMAMTGLAMANGIARSASGDRIFVAECLGRAIHVMKRDARSGALTEQRVIRLAACPDNIEVDEQGQLWVATHPKLFDLVGHSQDPAKRSPSQVLRIDPESGKVEEVYLSDGNPLSGASTAAVADRTMVLGTIFEPHVLVCTLP
;
A
#
# COMPACT_ATOMS: atom_id res chain seq x y z
N MET A 1 44.46 -18.48 -19.87
CA MET A 1 44.20 -17.09 -20.33
C MET A 1 42.85 -16.89 -21.02
N LYS A 2 42.46 -17.69 -22.04
CA LYS A 2 41.15 -17.54 -22.72
C LYS A 2 39.95 -17.73 -21.78
N VAL A 3 39.97 -18.76 -20.92
CA VAL A 3 38.90 -19.04 -19.96
C VAL A 3 38.70 -17.90 -18.94
N LEU A 4 39.78 -17.34 -18.37
CA LEU A 4 39.69 -16.18 -17.48
C LEU A 4 39.12 -14.94 -18.19
N ARG A 5 39.47 -14.70 -19.46
CA ARG A 5 38.93 -13.58 -20.24
C ARG A 5 37.43 -13.75 -20.48
N VAL A 6 37.00 -14.96 -20.86
CA VAL A 6 35.57 -15.26 -21.04
C VAL A 6 34.80 -15.11 -19.73
N ALA A 7 35.32 -15.66 -18.63
CA ALA A 7 34.70 -15.49 -17.31
C ALA A 7 34.60 -14.02 -16.89
N GLY A 8 35.65 -13.22 -17.12
CA GLY A 8 35.63 -11.79 -16.85
C GLY A 8 34.57 -11.04 -17.66
N VAL A 9 34.41 -11.36 -18.94
CA VAL A 9 33.37 -10.76 -19.79
C VAL A 9 31.97 -11.15 -19.31
N VAL A 10 31.75 -12.41 -18.95
CA VAL A 10 30.45 -12.86 -18.42
C VAL A 10 30.09 -12.13 -17.13
N VAL A 11 31.03 -12.00 -16.19
CA VAL A 11 30.81 -11.27 -14.94
C VAL A 11 30.51 -9.79 -15.22
N PHE A 12 31.29 -9.15 -16.11
CA PHE A 12 31.06 -7.76 -16.48
C PHE A 12 29.65 -7.55 -17.08
N VAL A 13 29.24 -8.40 -18.01
CA VAL A 13 27.90 -8.32 -18.63
C VAL A 13 26.80 -8.54 -17.58
N ALA A 14 26.98 -9.47 -16.65
CA ALA A 14 26.03 -9.70 -15.57
C ALA A 14 25.89 -8.47 -14.65
N VAL A 15 27.02 -7.88 -14.23
CA VAL A 15 27.03 -6.66 -13.40
C VAL A 15 26.39 -5.48 -14.14
N ALA A 16 26.71 -5.30 -15.43
CA ALA A 16 26.12 -4.25 -16.24
C ALA A 16 24.60 -4.45 -16.41
N ALA A 17 24.13 -5.68 -16.61
CA ALA A 17 22.71 -5.99 -16.69
C ALA A 17 21.96 -5.72 -15.37
N VAL A 18 22.56 -6.08 -14.23
CA VAL A 18 22.02 -5.75 -12.90
C VAL A 18 21.97 -4.24 -12.69
N GLY A 19 23.06 -3.53 -13.00
CA GLY A 19 23.13 -2.07 -12.90
C GLY A 19 22.04 -1.40 -13.76
N TYR A 20 21.90 -1.80 -15.01
CA TYR A 20 20.84 -1.30 -15.90
C TYR A 20 19.44 -1.55 -15.34
N ARG A 21 19.17 -2.73 -14.77
CA ARG A 21 17.89 -3.04 -14.13
C ARG A 21 17.63 -2.16 -12.92
N ILE A 22 18.63 -1.91 -12.06
CA ILE A 22 18.48 -1.03 -10.89
C ILE A 22 18.18 0.41 -11.34
N VAL A 23 18.91 0.94 -12.31
CA VAL A 23 18.69 2.30 -12.83
C VAL A 23 17.28 2.46 -13.39
N THR A 24 16.84 1.49 -14.21
CA THR A 24 15.52 1.55 -14.86
C THR A 24 14.37 1.32 -13.88
N ARG A 25 14.47 0.33 -12.97
CA ARG A 25 13.43 0.01 -11.99
C ARG A 25 13.32 1.02 -10.84
N SER A 26 14.42 1.66 -10.47
CA SER A 26 14.38 2.73 -9.45
C SER A 26 13.74 4.02 -9.95
N GLY A 27 13.70 4.23 -11.27
CA GLY A 27 13.20 5.47 -11.87
C GLY A 27 14.11 6.66 -11.58
N MET A 28 15.38 6.45 -11.22
CA MET A 28 16.29 7.53 -10.83
C MET A 28 16.49 8.61 -11.91
N LEU A 29 16.23 8.26 -13.18
CA LEU A 29 16.31 9.17 -14.33
C LEU A 29 14.95 9.78 -14.74
N THR A 30 13.87 9.45 -14.03
CA THR A 30 12.53 9.97 -14.30
C THR A 30 12.51 11.50 -14.15
N ARG A 31 11.93 12.20 -15.12
CA ARG A 31 11.71 13.65 -15.00
C ARG A 31 10.44 13.90 -14.20
N ILE A 32 10.49 14.84 -13.25
CA ILE A 32 9.35 15.21 -12.43
C ILE A 32 8.88 16.59 -12.90
N GLU A 33 7.69 16.64 -13.48
CA GLU A 33 7.05 17.87 -13.94
C GLU A 33 5.73 18.04 -13.17
N PRO A 34 5.75 18.71 -12.01
CA PRO A 34 4.59 18.82 -11.15
C PRO A 34 3.35 19.35 -11.87
N HIS A 35 2.22 18.68 -11.69
CA HIS A 35 0.93 19.10 -12.22
C HIS A 35 -0.20 18.49 -11.39
N PHE A 36 -1.28 19.24 -11.26
CA PHE A 36 -2.54 18.78 -10.73
C PHE A 36 -3.63 19.75 -11.19
N GLY A 37 -4.74 19.24 -11.72
CA GLY A 37 -5.85 20.09 -12.18
C GLY A 37 -6.76 20.61 -11.06
N GLY A 38 -6.57 20.14 -9.82
CA GLY A 38 -7.39 20.47 -8.66
C GLY A 38 -6.68 21.36 -7.63
N SER A 39 -7.20 21.36 -6.41
CA SER A 39 -6.62 22.07 -5.26
C SER A 39 -6.51 21.16 -4.05
N CYS A 40 -5.46 21.31 -3.24
CA CYS A 40 -5.26 20.51 -2.03
C CYS A 40 -5.13 21.40 -0.79
N ARG A 41 -5.63 20.91 0.34
CA ARG A 41 -5.33 21.45 1.68
C ARG A 41 -4.52 20.44 2.48
N VAL A 42 -3.60 20.95 3.28
CA VAL A 42 -2.82 20.16 4.24
C VAL A 42 -3.67 19.93 5.49
N VAL A 43 -3.77 18.67 5.93
CA VAL A 43 -4.52 18.28 7.13
C VAL A 43 -3.58 17.59 8.11
N PRO A 44 -3.07 18.31 9.13
CA PRO A 44 -2.17 17.73 10.11
C PRO A 44 -2.91 16.86 11.12
N GLY A 45 -2.17 16.01 11.84
CA GLY A 45 -2.68 15.30 13.03
C GLY A 45 -2.67 13.77 12.93
N ALA A 46 -2.20 13.21 11.81
CA ALA A 46 -1.95 11.78 11.65
C ALA A 46 -0.56 11.59 11.01
N VAL A 47 0.42 11.18 11.81
CA VAL A 47 1.82 11.01 11.35
C VAL A 47 1.99 9.66 10.67
N GLY A 48 2.48 9.68 9.43
CA GLY A 48 2.70 8.48 8.65
C GLY A 48 1.41 7.71 8.38
N ALA A 49 0.35 8.46 8.02
CA ALA A 49 -0.94 7.95 7.55
C ALA A 49 -0.77 7.26 6.19
N GLU A 50 -0.18 6.07 6.23
CA GLU A 50 0.37 5.39 5.07
C GLU A 50 -0.72 4.76 4.20
N ASP A 51 -1.80 4.31 4.82
CA ASP A 51 -2.97 3.82 4.10
C ASP A 51 -4.26 4.51 4.50
N VAL A 52 -5.17 4.67 3.53
CA VAL A 52 -6.39 5.46 3.64
C VAL A 52 -7.51 4.81 2.85
N THR A 53 -8.67 4.63 3.47
CA THR A 53 -9.90 4.27 2.76
C THR A 53 -11.04 5.21 3.11
N ILE A 54 -12.07 5.31 2.26
CA ILE A 54 -13.21 6.20 2.48
C ILE A 54 -14.52 5.41 2.54
N ASP A 55 -15.26 5.56 3.63
CA ASP A 55 -16.68 5.23 3.63
C ASP A 55 -17.46 6.33 2.91
N ARG A 56 -17.78 6.07 1.64
CA ARG A 56 -18.52 6.97 0.75
C ARG A 56 -19.87 7.38 1.30
N ALA A 57 -20.56 6.48 2.01
CA ALA A 57 -21.91 6.76 2.48
C ALA A 57 -21.92 7.80 3.61
N SER A 58 -20.91 7.78 4.48
CA SER A 58 -20.76 8.77 5.56
C SER A 58 -19.86 9.94 5.18
N MET A 59 -19.06 9.80 4.11
CA MET A 59 -17.94 10.67 3.75
C MET A 59 -16.90 10.77 4.87
N THR A 60 -16.57 9.62 5.47
CA THR A 60 -15.53 9.50 6.50
C THR A 60 -14.32 8.77 5.91
N ALA A 61 -13.14 9.39 5.98
CA ALA A 61 -11.89 8.69 5.70
C ALA A 61 -11.37 8.00 6.97
N PHE A 62 -10.90 6.76 6.82
CA PHE A 62 -10.14 6.04 7.84
C PHE A 62 -8.66 6.06 7.45
N LEU A 63 -7.79 6.50 8.36
CA LEU A 63 -6.36 6.66 8.13
C LEU A 63 -5.61 5.68 9.03
N SER A 64 -4.81 4.79 8.46
CA SER A 64 -3.88 3.94 9.22
C SER A 64 -2.54 4.65 9.37
N ALA A 65 -2.19 5.00 10.59
CA ALA A 65 -1.05 5.88 10.85
C ALA A 65 -0.07 5.30 11.88
N GLN A 66 1.20 5.36 11.52
CA GLN A 66 2.34 4.97 12.34
C GLN A 66 3.49 5.94 12.12
N ASP A 67 4.01 6.50 13.21
CA ASP A 67 5.25 7.29 13.17
C ASP A 67 6.45 6.35 12.99
N ARG A 68 6.72 6.00 11.72
CA ARG A 68 7.78 5.08 11.32
C ARG A 68 9.18 5.66 11.58
N ARG A 69 9.34 6.98 11.63
CA ARG A 69 10.64 7.63 11.95
C ARG A 69 10.94 7.59 13.44
N ALA A 70 9.93 7.60 14.29
CA ALA A 70 10.09 7.46 15.74
C ALA A 70 10.30 5.99 16.20
N MET A 71 10.14 5.00 15.33
CA MET A 71 10.41 3.59 15.63
C MET A 71 11.90 3.36 15.92
N ARG A 72 12.23 2.95 17.16
CA ARG A 72 13.59 2.53 17.54
C ARG A 72 13.67 1.00 17.59
N GLY A 73 13.67 0.36 16.42
CA GLY A 73 13.43 -1.08 16.31
C GLY A 73 11.94 -1.41 16.43
N PRO A 74 11.55 -2.64 16.81
CA PRO A 74 10.14 -3.05 16.84
C PRO A 74 9.35 -2.44 18.02
N SER A 75 10.03 -1.79 18.97
CA SER A 75 9.42 -1.12 20.13
C SER A 75 9.40 0.39 19.93
N GLY A 76 8.45 0.87 19.13
CA GLY A 76 8.24 2.32 18.91
C GLY A 76 6.93 2.82 19.52
N PRO A 77 6.54 4.07 19.21
CA PRO A 77 5.24 4.57 19.64
C PRO A 77 4.13 3.74 18.99
N ARG A 78 3.12 3.42 19.78
CA ARG A 78 1.89 2.79 19.29
C ARG A 78 1.28 3.65 18.19
N GLY A 79 0.93 3.05 17.06
CA GLY A 79 0.16 3.70 16.01
C GLY A 79 -1.33 3.77 16.33
N GLU A 80 -2.12 4.21 15.37
CA GLU A 80 -3.54 4.51 15.57
C GLU A 80 -4.30 4.50 14.24
N ILE A 81 -5.59 4.18 14.30
CA ILE A 81 -6.51 4.42 13.19
C ILE A 81 -7.26 5.71 13.48
N TYR A 82 -7.24 6.64 12.54
CA TYR A 82 -7.95 7.91 12.66
C TYR A 82 -9.19 7.93 11.78
N SER A 83 -10.21 8.67 12.19
CA SER A 83 -11.29 9.13 11.30
C SER A 83 -11.03 10.58 10.89
N LEU A 84 -11.44 10.93 9.68
CA LEU A 84 -11.48 12.31 9.19
C LEU A 84 -12.82 12.53 8.48
N ASP A 85 -13.64 13.45 8.99
CA ASP A 85 -14.90 13.83 8.35
C ASP A 85 -14.60 14.72 7.13
N LEU A 86 -14.92 14.22 5.94
CA LEU A 86 -14.63 14.93 4.69
C LEU A 86 -15.68 16.00 4.35
N LYS A 87 -16.82 16.03 5.06
CA LYS A 87 -17.84 17.06 4.88
C LYS A 87 -17.51 18.35 5.63
N ASP A 88 -16.73 18.26 6.71
CA ASP A 88 -16.26 19.42 7.45
C ASP A 88 -14.86 19.85 6.94
N PRO A 89 -14.75 21.02 6.26
CA PRO A 89 -13.47 21.49 5.73
C PRO A 89 -12.43 21.81 6.84
N ASN A 90 -12.87 21.93 8.09
CA ASN A 90 -12.01 22.19 9.25
C ASN A 90 -11.74 20.93 10.09
N ALA A 91 -12.25 19.77 9.67
CA ALA A 91 -12.01 18.53 10.39
C ALA A 91 -10.53 18.20 10.45
N VAL A 92 -10.13 17.66 11.61
CA VAL A 92 -8.81 17.10 11.88
C VAL A 92 -8.95 15.62 12.20
N PRO A 93 -7.92 14.79 11.98
CA PRO A 93 -7.95 13.37 12.29
C PRO A 93 -8.28 13.11 13.77
N ARG A 94 -9.17 12.16 14.04
CA ARG A 94 -9.57 11.76 15.41
C ARG A 94 -9.25 10.28 15.65
N PRO A 95 -8.52 9.94 16.72
CA PRO A 95 -8.14 8.55 17.01
C PRO A 95 -9.36 7.69 17.34
N LEU A 96 -9.35 6.42 16.92
CA LEU A 96 -10.53 5.55 16.98
C LEU A 96 -10.38 4.30 17.85
N THR A 97 -9.15 3.79 18.03
CA THR A 97 -8.92 2.47 18.64
C THR A 97 -8.89 2.48 20.17
N ALA A 98 -8.88 3.66 20.79
CA ALA A 98 -8.89 3.83 22.24
C ALA A 98 -7.81 3.01 22.99
N GLY A 99 -6.65 2.81 22.37
CA GLY A 99 -5.53 2.08 22.96
C GLY A 99 -5.60 0.56 22.82
N VAL A 100 -6.57 0.01 22.08
CA VAL A 100 -6.72 -1.44 21.87
C VAL A 100 -6.49 -1.81 20.40
N PRO A 101 -5.61 -2.77 20.07
CA PRO A 101 -4.71 -3.47 21.00
C PRO A 101 -3.58 -2.57 21.50
N THR A 102 -2.94 -2.95 22.62
CA THR A 102 -1.85 -2.16 23.24
C THR A 102 -0.60 -2.11 22.36
N ASP A 103 -0.23 -3.25 21.77
CA ASP A 103 0.86 -3.39 20.81
C ASP A 103 0.26 -3.35 19.40
N PHE A 104 0.30 -2.15 18.83
CA PHE A 104 -0.38 -1.82 17.59
C PHE A 104 0.49 -0.90 16.74
N HIS A 105 1.01 -1.42 15.64
CA HIS A 105 1.72 -0.66 14.61
C HIS A 105 1.03 -0.95 13.28
N PRO A 106 -0.01 -0.16 12.95
CA PRO A 106 -0.87 -0.46 11.82
C PRO A 106 -0.19 -0.14 10.48
N HIS A 107 -0.55 -0.90 9.44
CA HIS A 107 -0.06 -0.75 8.07
C HIS A 107 -1.26 -0.62 7.10
N GLY A 108 -1.39 -1.47 6.07
CA GLY A 108 -2.56 -1.47 5.20
C GLY A 108 -3.87 -1.77 5.93
N LEU A 109 -4.97 -1.21 5.42
CA LEU A 109 -6.31 -1.31 6.00
C LEU A 109 -7.37 -1.56 4.92
N SER A 110 -8.44 -2.27 5.27
CA SER A 110 -9.57 -2.49 4.38
C SER A 110 -10.89 -2.28 5.08
N LEU A 111 -11.76 -1.47 4.45
CA LEU A 111 -13.15 -1.30 4.86
C LEU A 111 -14.05 -2.33 4.16
N TRP A 112 -14.72 -3.14 4.98
CA TRP A 112 -15.81 -3.98 4.55
C TRP A 112 -17.15 -3.48 5.10
N ILE A 113 -18.16 -3.45 4.24
CA ILE A 113 -19.52 -3.08 4.59
C ILE A 113 -20.42 -4.28 4.36
N ALA A 114 -21.05 -4.76 5.43
CA ALA A 114 -22.03 -5.84 5.39
C ALA A 114 -23.28 -5.40 4.60
N PRO A 115 -24.07 -6.35 4.05
CA PRO A 115 -25.38 -6.05 3.46
C PRO A 115 -26.36 -5.35 4.41
N THR A 116 -26.18 -5.52 5.73
CA THR A 116 -26.95 -4.84 6.78
C THR A 116 -26.50 -3.39 7.02
N GLY A 117 -25.40 -2.96 6.40
CA GLY A 117 -24.78 -1.65 6.59
C GLY A 117 -23.75 -1.58 7.72
N GLN A 118 -23.53 -2.68 8.45
CA GLN A 118 -22.46 -2.73 9.46
C GLN A 118 -21.09 -2.60 8.79
N ARG A 119 -20.20 -1.80 9.37
CA ARG A 119 -18.85 -1.55 8.86
C ARG A 119 -17.82 -2.26 9.72
N ARG A 120 -16.82 -2.85 9.07
CA ARG A 120 -15.70 -3.53 9.69
C ARG A 120 -14.41 -3.07 9.03
N LEU A 121 -13.41 -2.75 9.84
CA LEU A 121 -12.06 -2.47 9.39
C LEU A 121 -11.18 -3.66 9.69
N PHE A 122 -10.44 -4.09 8.68
CA PHE A 122 -9.38 -5.07 8.79
C PHE A 122 -8.07 -4.31 8.69
N VAL A 123 -7.16 -4.51 9.62
CA VAL A 123 -5.94 -3.70 9.72
C VAL A 123 -4.75 -4.62 9.95
N ILE A 124 -3.72 -4.49 9.13
CA ILE A 124 -2.44 -5.16 9.37
C ILE A 124 -1.79 -4.55 10.60
N ASN A 125 -1.29 -5.39 11.50
CA ASN A 125 -0.55 -4.98 12.69
C ASN A 125 0.82 -5.66 12.72
N HIS A 126 1.88 -4.85 12.68
CA HIS A 126 3.25 -5.31 12.92
C HIS A 126 3.56 -5.25 14.42
N ARG A 127 3.77 -6.40 15.04
CA ARG A 127 3.89 -6.50 16.49
C ARG A 127 5.31 -6.30 16.94
N SER A 128 5.47 -5.85 18.19
CA SER A 128 6.78 -5.60 18.79
C SER A 128 7.66 -6.85 18.90
N ASP A 129 7.06 -8.04 18.89
CA ASP A 129 7.76 -9.33 18.94
C ASP A 129 8.22 -9.83 17.56
N GLY A 130 8.02 -9.03 16.50
CA GLY A 130 8.34 -9.38 15.11
C GLY A 130 7.27 -10.21 14.42
N SER A 131 6.22 -10.64 15.12
CA SER A 131 5.09 -11.32 14.49
C SER A 131 4.13 -10.33 13.83
N HIS A 132 3.22 -10.86 13.02
CA HIS A 132 2.20 -10.08 12.33
C HIS A 132 0.81 -10.62 12.62
N SER A 133 -0.17 -9.72 12.63
CA SER A 133 -1.59 -10.06 12.74
C SER A 133 -2.43 -9.19 11.84
N VAL A 134 -3.66 -9.64 11.57
CA VAL A 134 -4.73 -8.78 11.09
C VAL A 134 -5.69 -8.55 12.26
N GLU A 135 -5.88 -7.29 12.62
CA GLU A 135 -6.83 -6.85 13.63
C GLU A 135 -8.14 -6.48 12.96
N ILE A 136 -9.23 -7.05 13.43
CA ILE A 136 -10.57 -6.83 12.91
C ILE A 136 -11.33 -5.97 13.93
N PHE A 137 -11.82 -4.82 13.47
CA PHE A 137 -12.58 -3.89 14.27
C PHE A 137 -13.99 -3.68 13.70
N GLU A 138 -14.98 -3.58 14.57
CA GLU A 138 -16.30 -3.06 14.21
C GLU A 138 -16.33 -1.55 14.41
N TRP A 139 -16.89 -0.85 13.42
CA TRP A 139 -17.14 0.58 13.52
C TRP A 139 -18.44 0.83 14.30
N VAL A 140 -18.26 1.28 15.55
CA VAL A 140 -19.33 1.69 16.45
C VAL A 140 -19.09 3.17 16.74
N GLU A 141 -19.56 4.03 15.83
CA GLU A 141 -19.28 5.47 15.83
C GLU A 141 -19.43 6.09 17.24
N PRO A 142 -18.45 6.88 17.73
CA PRO A 142 -17.25 7.36 17.03
C PRO A 142 -15.99 6.52 17.30
N LYS A 143 -16.11 5.22 17.55
CA LYS A 143 -14.98 4.35 17.96
C LYS A 143 -14.89 3.08 17.13
N LEU A 144 -13.69 2.51 17.13
CA LEU A 144 -13.45 1.15 16.66
C LEU A 144 -13.42 0.20 17.85
N GLN A 145 -14.32 -0.78 17.84
CA GLN A 145 -14.31 -1.87 18.81
C GLN A 145 -13.53 -3.04 18.23
N HIS A 146 -12.45 -3.44 18.88
CA HIS A 146 -11.70 -4.63 18.49
C HIS A 146 -12.57 -5.88 18.68
N VAL A 147 -12.63 -6.72 17.64
CA VAL A 147 -13.44 -7.95 17.61
C VAL A 147 -12.56 -9.18 17.58
N GLN A 148 -11.51 -9.17 16.77
CA GLN A 148 -10.70 -10.35 16.52
C GLN A 148 -9.27 -10.00 16.13
N THR A 149 -8.32 -10.81 16.61
CA THR A 149 -6.95 -10.85 16.10
C THR A 149 -6.78 -12.14 15.29
N VAL A 150 -6.39 -12.02 14.03
CA VAL A 150 -6.15 -13.14 13.12
C VAL A 150 -4.65 -13.31 12.89
N ARG A 151 -4.16 -14.53 13.04
CA ARG A 151 -2.79 -14.94 12.70
C ARG A 151 -2.83 -16.27 11.98
N TYR A 152 -2.01 -16.42 10.96
CA TYR A 152 -1.89 -17.66 10.20
C TYR A 152 -0.50 -17.74 9.54
N PRO A 153 0.01 -18.95 9.24
CA PRO A 153 1.40 -19.14 8.79
C PRO A 153 1.78 -18.38 7.52
N GLU A 154 0.84 -18.20 6.59
CA GLU A 154 1.05 -17.52 5.31
C GLU A 154 1.06 -15.98 5.42
N LEU A 155 0.77 -15.41 6.60
CA LEU A 155 0.88 -13.98 6.90
C LEU A 155 2.32 -13.62 7.34
N VAL A 156 3.24 -13.69 6.39
CA VAL A 156 4.68 -13.72 6.65
C VAL A 156 5.30 -12.33 6.78
N SER A 157 4.96 -11.40 5.89
CA SER A 157 5.46 -10.01 5.90
C SER A 157 4.42 -9.10 5.27
N PRO A 158 3.25 -8.95 5.91
CA PRO A 158 2.08 -8.37 5.28
C PRO A 158 2.26 -6.88 5.04
N ASN A 159 1.81 -6.38 3.89
CA ASN A 159 1.92 -4.98 3.52
C ASN A 159 0.54 -4.31 3.45
N ASP A 160 -0.35 -4.87 2.62
CA ASP A 160 -1.74 -4.44 2.50
C ASP A 160 -2.70 -5.65 2.47
N LEU A 161 -4.00 -5.42 2.70
CA LEU A 161 -5.03 -6.45 2.65
C LEU A 161 -6.33 -5.93 2.04
N VAL A 162 -7.14 -6.84 1.52
CA VAL A 162 -8.52 -6.54 1.10
C VAL A 162 -9.51 -7.56 1.66
N ALA A 163 -10.48 -7.03 2.41
CA ALA A 163 -11.58 -7.83 2.95
C ALA A 163 -12.60 -8.16 1.84
N VAL A 164 -12.96 -9.44 1.76
CA VAL A 164 -13.97 -9.94 0.80
C VAL A 164 -15.28 -10.35 1.48
N ASP A 165 -15.26 -10.56 2.79
CA ASP A 165 -16.45 -10.60 3.64
C ASP A 165 -16.15 -10.29 5.12
N GLU A 166 -17.03 -10.71 6.03
CA GLU A 166 -16.90 -10.48 7.47
C GLU A 166 -15.64 -11.08 8.12
N SER A 167 -15.03 -12.12 7.55
CA SER A 167 -13.87 -12.80 8.17
C SER A 167 -12.78 -13.24 7.20
N ARG A 168 -13.03 -13.14 5.89
CA ARG A 168 -12.15 -13.57 4.81
C ARG A 168 -11.53 -12.39 4.10
N PHE A 169 -10.25 -12.51 3.80
CA PHE A 169 -9.47 -11.45 3.17
C PHE A 169 -8.27 -12.03 2.42
N TYR A 170 -7.73 -11.23 1.51
CA TYR A 170 -6.40 -11.44 0.95
C TYR A 170 -5.42 -10.49 1.59
N ALA A 171 -4.16 -10.89 1.74
CA ALA A 171 -3.09 -10.01 2.18
C ALA A 171 -1.89 -10.18 1.24
N THR A 172 -1.26 -9.07 0.87
CA THR A 172 0.04 -9.10 0.18
C THR A 172 1.13 -9.27 1.21
N ASN A 173 2.12 -10.11 0.91
CA ASN A 173 3.39 -10.13 1.62
C ASN A 173 4.45 -9.49 0.73
N ASP A 174 5.07 -8.40 1.18
CA ASP A 174 6.01 -7.62 0.37
C ASP A 174 7.39 -8.29 0.23
N ARG A 175 7.67 -9.27 1.08
CA ARG A 175 8.93 -10.01 1.12
C ARG A 175 8.69 -11.50 1.31
N GLY A 176 9.59 -12.29 0.71
CA GLY A 176 9.77 -13.70 1.04
C GLY A 176 10.84 -13.91 2.12
N ILE A 177 11.83 -13.02 2.25
CA ILE A 177 12.83 -13.07 3.33
C ILE A 177 12.37 -12.23 4.52
N VAL A 178 11.92 -12.94 5.56
CA VAL A 178 11.38 -12.37 6.80
C VAL A 178 12.48 -11.77 7.69
N GLU A 179 13.61 -12.48 7.77
CA GLU A 179 14.70 -12.11 8.66
C GLU A 179 15.43 -10.86 8.15
N PRO A 180 15.52 -9.79 8.97
CA PRO A 180 16.27 -8.60 8.60
C PRO A 180 17.73 -8.94 8.30
N GLY A 181 18.27 -8.38 7.22
CA GLY A 181 19.68 -8.57 6.89
C GLY A 181 20.01 -8.40 5.42
N TRP A 182 21.21 -8.85 5.05
CA TRP A 182 21.75 -8.68 3.70
C TRP A 182 20.97 -9.46 2.64
N TRP A 183 20.35 -10.59 2.99
CA TRP A 183 19.48 -11.35 2.09
C TRP A 183 18.20 -10.59 1.72
N GLN A 184 17.56 -9.98 2.71
CA GLN A 184 16.40 -9.12 2.49
C GLN A 184 16.77 -7.87 1.67
N THR A 185 17.98 -7.34 1.86
CA THR A 185 18.52 -6.26 1.01
C THR A 185 18.70 -6.73 -0.43
N LEU A 186 19.28 -7.90 -0.65
CA LEU A 186 19.45 -8.46 -2.00
C LEU A 186 18.10 -8.74 -2.67
N GLU A 187 17.10 -9.23 -1.93
CA GLU A 187 15.75 -9.42 -2.44
C GLU A 187 15.20 -8.13 -3.07
N VAL A 188 15.30 -7.01 -2.36
CA VAL A 188 14.83 -5.71 -2.86
C VAL A 188 15.70 -5.19 -4.01
N TYR A 189 17.02 -5.14 -3.85
CA TYR A 189 17.90 -4.53 -4.86
C TYR A 189 17.95 -5.32 -6.17
N LEU A 190 17.84 -6.65 -6.10
CA LEU A 190 17.74 -7.50 -7.29
C LEU A 190 16.29 -7.69 -7.74
N ALA A 191 15.32 -7.21 -6.97
CA ALA A 191 13.89 -7.36 -7.19
C ALA A 191 13.55 -8.83 -7.49
N LEU A 192 13.93 -9.69 -6.53
CA LEU A 192 13.69 -11.13 -6.59
C LEU A 192 12.20 -11.41 -6.39
N PRO A 193 11.62 -12.35 -7.15
CA PRO A 193 10.17 -12.59 -7.17
C PRO A 193 9.74 -13.52 -6.03
N TRP A 194 10.03 -13.17 -4.77
CA TRP A 194 9.76 -14.01 -3.60
C TRP A 194 8.58 -13.52 -2.75
N SER A 195 8.04 -12.36 -3.08
CA SER A 195 6.85 -11.83 -2.46
C SER A 195 5.60 -12.58 -2.95
N THR A 196 4.51 -12.48 -2.18
CA THR A 196 3.34 -13.35 -2.36
C THR A 196 2.03 -12.64 -2.03
N VAL A 197 0.91 -13.31 -2.33
CA VAL A 197 -0.42 -12.98 -1.81
C VAL A 197 -0.96 -14.19 -1.08
N SER A 198 -1.36 -14.02 0.17
CA SER A 198 -2.07 -15.02 0.95
C SER A 198 -3.58 -14.76 0.95
N TYR A 199 -4.37 -15.81 1.15
CA TYR A 199 -5.80 -15.77 1.36
C TYR A 199 -6.14 -16.44 2.68
N PHE A 200 -6.93 -15.78 3.53
CA PHE A 200 -7.48 -16.34 4.74
C PHE A 200 -8.95 -16.68 4.53
N ASP A 201 -9.32 -17.96 4.67
CA ASP A 201 -10.67 -18.45 4.40
C ASP A 201 -11.65 -18.33 5.58
N GLY A 202 -11.23 -17.65 6.65
CA GLY A 202 -11.97 -17.52 7.91
C GLY A 202 -11.53 -18.52 8.97
N GLN A 203 -10.78 -19.56 8.59
CA GLN A 203 -10.25 -20.59 9.49
C GLN A 203 -8.75 -20.83 9.31
N ARG A 204 -8.26 -20.84 8.06
CA ARG A 204 -6.86 -21.11 7.71
C ARG A 204 -6.39 -20.23 6.56
N GLY A 205 -5.06 -20.07 6.49
CA GLY A 205 -4.39 -19.41 5.39
C GLY A 205 -4.07 -20.36 4.23
N MET A 206 -3.87 -19.78 3.05
CA MET A 206 -3.30 -20.44 1.88
C MET A 206 -2.63 -19.42 0.96
N MET A 207 -1.70 -19.88 0.13
CA MET A 207 -1.07 -19.04 -0.89
C MET A 207 -2.01 -18.87 -2.08
N ALA A 208 -2.36 -17.62 -2.40
CA ALA A 208 -3.21 -17.27 -3.54
C ALA A 208 -2.40 -16.85 -4.78
N MET A 209 -1.22 -16.27 -4.58
CA MET A 209 -0.31 -15.86 -5.65
C MET A 209 1.14 -15.88 -5.15
N THR A 210 2.09 -16.19 -6.03
CA THR A 210 3.53 -16.18 -5.76
C THR A 210 4.27 -15.60 -6.96
N GLY A 211 5.57 -15.33 -6.82
CA GLY A 211 6.39 -14.89 -7.94
C GLY A 211 6.35 -13.38 -8.19
N LEU A 212 6.02 -12.60 -7.15
CA LEU A 212 5.95 -11.14 -7.22
C LEU A 212 7.22 -10.51 -6.65
N ALA A 213 7.65 -9.39 -7.24
CA ALA A 213 8.72 -8.55 -6.75
C ALA A 213 8.13 -7.37 -5.96
N MET A 214 8.04 -7.55 -4.65
CA MET A 214 7.49 -6.58 -3.68
C MET A 214 6.02 -6.24 -3.95
N ALA A 215 5.16 -7.22 -3.71
CA ALA A 215 3.71 -7.07 -3.63
C ALA A 215 3.35 -6.04 -2.57
N ASN A 216 2.44 -5.13 -2.89
CA ASN A 216 2.15 -3.97 -2.07
C ASN A 216 0.63 -3.79 -1.95
N GLY A 217 0.05 -2.71 -2.46
CA GLY A 217 -1.40 -2.49 -2.47
C GLY A 217 -2.22 -3.64 -3.03
N ILE A 218 -3.38 -3.90 -2.43
CA ILE A 218 -4.34 -4.89 -2.90
C ILE A 218 -5.78 -4.39 -2.75
N ALA A 219 -6.56 -4.51 -3.81
CA ALA A 219 -7.95 -4.06 -3.80
C ALA A 219 -8.88 -5.06 -4.48
N ARG A 220 -10.19 -4.82 -4.36
CA ARG A 220 -11.21 -5.63 -5.01
C ARG A 220 -12.17 -4.77 -5.82
N SER A 221 -12.66 -5.35 -6.91
CA SER A 221 -13.83 -4.82 -7.62
C SER A 221 -15.06 -4.74 -6.70
N ALA A 222 -15.98 -3.84 -7.01
CA ALA A 222 -17.24 -3.69 -6.28
C ALA A 222 -18.05 -4.99 -6.24
N SER A 223 -18.08 -5.74 -7.36
CA SER A 223 -18.68 -7.07 -7.50
C SER A 223 -17.95 -8.16 -6.71
N GLY A 224 -16.68 -7.96 -6.35
CA GLY A 224 -15.86 -8.93 -5.61
C GLY A 224 -15.40 -10.13 -6.43
N ASP A 225 -15.56 -10.10 -7.75
CA ASP A 225 -15.14 -11.15 -8.69
C ASP A 225 -13.72 -10.92 -9.25
N ARG A 226 -13.16 -9.72 -9.02
CA ARG A 226 -11.77 -9.38 -9.33
C ARG A 226 -11.00 -8.84 -8.13
N ILE A 227 -9.72 -9.21 -8.05
CA ILE A 227 -8.71 -8.69 -7.14
C ILE A 227 -7.62 -7.99 -7.96
N PHE A 228 -7.16 -6.84 -7.48
CA PHE A 228 -6.09 -6.05 -8.08
C PHE A 228 -4.89 -6.08 -7.14
N VAL A 229 -3.69 -6.37 -7.66
CA VAL A 229 -2.46 -6.47 -6.85
C VAL A 229 -1.39 -5.57 -7.44
N ALA A 230 -0.81 -4.68 -6.64
CA ALA A 230 0.34 -3.88 -7.00
C ALA A 230 1.63 -4.69 -6.83
N GLU A 231 2.45 -4.73 -7.88
CA GLU A 231 3.82 -5.23 -7.85
C GLU A 231 4.78 -4.05 -8.00
N CYS A 232 5.32 -3.53 -6.89
CA CYS A 232 6.11 -2.30 -6.90
C CYS A 232 7.37 -2.41 -7.78
N LEU A 233 8.20 -3.43 -7.54
CA LEU A 233 9.48 -3.56 -8.26
C LEU A 233 9.32 -4.21 -9.64
N GLY A 234 8.19 -4.89 -9.86
CA GLY A 234 7.73 -5.30 -11.19
C GLY A 234 7.10 -4.17 -12.01
N ARG A 235 6.75 -3.06 -11.35
CA ARG A 235 6.10 -1.87 -11.92
C ARG A 235 4.81 -2.25 -12.66
N ALA A 236 3.93 -2.95 -11.96
CA ALA A 236 2.73 -3.49 -12.58
C ALA A 236 1.53 -3.55 -11.62
N ILE A 237 0.33 -3.49 -12.19
CA ILE A 237 -0.91 -3.92 -11.54
C ILE A 237 -1.35 -5.24 -12.18
N HIS A 238 -1.57 -6.25 -11.36
CA HIS A 238 -2.13 -7.54 -11.78
C HIS A 238 -3.63 -7.52 -11.58
N VAL A 239 -4.39 -7.82 -12.63
CA VAL A 239 -5.85 -7.99 -12.60
C VAL A 239 -6.14 -9.48 -12.53
N MET A 240 -6.68 -9.91 -11.40
CA MET A 240 -6.91 -11.30 -11.06
C MET A 240 -8.40 -11.60 -11.03
N LYS A 241 -8.84 -12.67 -11.70
CA LYS A 241 -10.16 -13.25 -11.49
C LYS A 241 -10.17 -14.01 -10.17
N ARG A 242 -11.17 -13.78 -9.34
CA ARG A 242 -11.38 -14.46 -8.06
C ARG A 242 -12.39 -15.58 -8.19
N ASP A 243 -12.02 -16.76 -7.72
CA ASP A 243 -12.98 -17.83 -7.41
C ASP A 243 -13.54 -17.63 -6.00
N ALA A 244 -14.82 -17.26 -5.87
CA ALA A 244 -15.41 -16.90 -4.59
C ALA A 244 -15.53 -18.06 -3.58
N ARG A 245 -15.45 -19.32 -4.05
CA ARG A 245 -15.59 -20.52 -3.21
C ARG A 245 -14.26 -20.91 -2.59
N SER A 246 -13.24 -21.02 -3.43
CA SER A 246 -11.89 -21.46 -3.05
C SER A 246 -10.97 -20.33 -2.64
N GLY A 247 -11.26 -19.09 -3.08
CA GLY A 247 -10.36 -17.96 -2.96
C GLY A 247 -9.20 -17.97 -3.97
N ALA A 248 -9.15 -18.93 -4.90
CA ALA A 248 -8.10 -18.98 -5.91
C ALA A 248 -8.12 -17.74 -6.83
N LEU A 249 -6.93 -17.32 -7.26
CA LEU A 249 -6.73 -16.21 -8.19
C LEU A 249 -6.23 -16.73 -9.53
N THR A 250 -6.77 -16.21 -10.62
CA THR A 250 -6.29 -16.47 -11.99
C THR A 250 -5.98 -15.15 -12.67
N GLU A 251 -4.73 -14.98 -13.12
CA GLU A 251 -4.31 -13.75 -13.79
C GLU A 251 -5.08 -13.56 -15.11
N GLN A 252 -5.72 -12.41 -15.26
CA GLN A 252 -6.40 -12.01 -16.48
C GLN A 252 -5.56 -11.03 -17.30
N ARG A 253 -4.82 -10.14 -16.63
CA ARG A 253 -4.05 -9.07 -17.25
C ARG A 253 -2.96 -8.55 -16.32
N VAL A 254 -1.88 -8.05 -16.92
CA VAL A 254 -0.86 -7.24 -16.27
C VAL A 254 -0.82 -5.86 -16.93
N ILE A 255 -1.02 -4.81 -16.15
CA ILE A 255 -0.93 -3.41 -16.59
C ILE A 255 0.43 -2.86 -16.15
N ARG A 256 1.30 -2.52 -17.11
CA ARG A 256 2.65 -2.01 -16.81
C ARG A 256 2.64 -0.52 -16.53
N LEU A 257 3.43 -0.11 -15.54
CA LEU A 257 3.55 1.27 -15.07
C LEU A 257 4.98 1.81 -15.24
N ALA A 258 5.10 3.14 -15.26
CA ALA A 258 6.38 3.84 -15.31
C ALA A 258 6.96 4.15 -13.92
N ALA A 259 6.28 3.74 -12.84
CA ALA A 259 6.65 3.95 -11.46
C ALA A 259 6.37 2.70 -10.63
N CYS A 260 6.87 2.65 -9.39
CA CYS A 260 6.52 1.62 -8.43
C CYS A 260 5.12 1.92 -7.86
N PRO A 261 4.09 1.08 -8.10
CA PRO A 261 2.81 1.22 -7.40
C PRO A 261 2.92 0.84 -5.92
N ASP A 262 2.26 1.64 -5.08
CA ASP A 262 2.06 1.42 -3.65
C ASP A 262 0.60 0.96 -3.43
N ASN A 263 -0.20 1.64 -2.59
CA ASN A 263 -1.58 1.23 -2.30
C ASN A 263 -2.57 1.51 -3.44
N ILE A 264 -3.63 0.71 -3.51
CA ILE A 264 -4.69 0.77 -4.53
C ILE A 264 -6.04 1.04 -3.87
N GLU A 265 -6.71 2.08 -4.32
CA GLU A 265 -8.11 2.35 -3.99
C GLU A 265 -8.99 2.25 -5.25
N VAL A 266 -10.27 1.90 -5.12
CA VAL A 266 -11.17 1.64 -6.26
C VAL A 266 -12.39 2.54 -6.18
N ASP A 267 -12.59 3.45 -7.14
CA ASP A 267 -13.71 4.41 -7.12
C ASP A 267 -15.08 3.79 -7.46
N GLU A 268 -16.16 4.59 -7.45
CA GLU A 268 -17.51 4.10 -7.74
C GLU A 268 -17.69 3.65 -9.20
N GLN A 269 -16.81 4.10 -10.11
CA GLN A 269 -16.79 3.69 -11.51
C GLN A 269 -15.88 2.48 -11.76
N GLY A 270 -15.25 1.94 -10.71
CA GLY A 270 -14.34 0.82 -10.80
C GLY A 270 -12.97 1.17 -11.37
N GLN A 271 -12.61 2.46 -11.45
CA GLN A 271 -11.23 2.86 -11.77
C GLN A 271 -10.35 2.65 -10.54
N LEU A 272 -9.10 2.29 -10.79
CA LEU A 272 -8.09 2.15 -9.74
C LEU A 272 -7.39 3.49 -9.55
N TRP A 273 -7.26 3.93 -8.31
CA TRP A 273 -6.48 5.08 -7.88
C TRP A 273 -5.27 4.56 -7.15
N VAL A 274 -4.10 4.77 -7.75
CA VAL A 274 -2.85 4.16 -7.30
C VAL A 274 -1.86 5.26 -7.02
N ALA A 275 -1.43 5.38 -5.76
CA ALA A 275 -0.27 6.19 -5.44
C ALA A 275 0.99 5.42 -5.84
N THR A 276 1.99 6.16 -6.32
CA THR A 276 3.21 5.55 -6.86
C THR A 276 4.46 6.32 -6.45
N HIS A 277 5.58 5.60 -6.45
CA HIS A 277 6.92 6.12 -6.21
C HIS A 277 7.70 6.16 -7.53
N PRO A 278 7.77 7.31 -8.22
CA PRO A 278 8.47 7.41 -9.51
C PRO A 278 10.00 7.40 -9.36
N LYS A 279 10.52 7.66 -8.14
CA LYS A 279 11.94 7.68 -7.79
C LYS A 279 12.20 6.98 -6.45
N LEU A 280 12.52 5.69 -6.49
CA LEU A 280 12.72 4.87 -5.30
C LEU A 280 13.89 5.33 -4.41
N PHE A 281 14.98 5.85 -4.99
CA PHE A 281 16.10 6.34 -4.19
C PHE A 281 15.80 7.66 -3.48
N ASP A 282 14.92 8.50 -4.04
CA ASP A 282 14.45 9.71 -3.36
C ASP A 282 13.57 9.33 -2.17
N LEU A 283 12.71 8.30 -2.32
CA LEU A 283 11.93 7.72 -1.22
C LEU A 283 12.81 7.16 -0.11
N VAL A 284 13.87 6.40 -0.46
CA VAL A 284 14.85 5.90 0.52
C VAL A 284 15.60 7.05 1.19
N GLY A 285 15.93 8.11 0.46
CA GLY A 285 16.51 9.31 1.06
C GLY A 285 15.56 9.98 2.06
N HIS A 286 14.28 10.10 1.69
CA HIS A 286 13.24 10.71 2.52
C HIS A 286 12.92 9.90 3.77
N SER A 287 12.95 8.56 3.70
CA SER A 287 12.71 7.71 4.87
C SER A 287 13.76 7.91 5.97
N GLN A 288 15.01 8.21 5.57
CA GLN A 288 16.13 8.45 6.47
C GLN A 288 16.22 9.91 6.95
N ASP A 289 15.77 10.86 6.14
CA ASP A 289 15.92 12.28 6.39
C ASP A 289 14.68 13.06 5.89
N PRO A 290 13.85 13.62 6.80
CA PRO A 290 12.66 14.37 6.41
C PRO A 290 12.97 15.62 5.56
N ALA A 291 14.21 16.13 5.56
CA ALA A 291 14.59 17.27 4.73
C ALA A 291 14.77 16.91 3.24
N LYS A 292 14.99 15.62 2.92
CA LYS A 292 15.05 15.13 1.53
C LYS A 292 13.64 14.86 1.05
N ARG A 293 13.24 15.44 -0.08
CA ARG A 293 11.91 15.21 -0.64
C ARG A 293 11.85 13.95 -1.49
N SER A 294 10.71 13.28 -1.47
CA SER A 294 10.35 12.24 -2.45
C SER A 294 9.15 12.71 -3.25
N PRO A 295 9.15 12.61 -4.59
CA PRO A 295 7.98 12.92 -5.39
C PRO A 295 6.75 12.11 -4.96
N SER A 296 5.58 12.70 -5.15
CA SER A 296 4.28 12.06 -4.94
C SER A 296 3.53 12.03 -6.26
N GLN A 297 3.11 10.86 -6.70
CA GLN A 297 2.41 10.63 -7.97
C GLN A 297 1.12 9.83 -7.72
N VAL A 298 0.05 10.16 -8.43
CA VAL A 298 -1.21 9.41 -8.42
C VAL A 298 -1.62 9.10 -9.84
N LEU A 299 -1.87 7.82 -10.09
CA LEU A 299 -2.36 7.30 -11.36
C LEU A 299 -3.82 6.86 -11.22
N ARG A 300 -4.66 7.25 -12.18
CA ARG A 300 -5.97 6.66 -12.40
C ARG A 300 -5.88 5.62 -13.51
N ILE A 301 -6.33 4.41 -13.25
CA ILE A 301 -6.19 3.26 -14.14
C ILE A 301 -7.54 2.63 -14.42
N ASP A 302 -7.86 2.45 -15.70
CA ASP A 302 -8.99 1.64 -16.11
C ASP A 302 -8.56 0.16 -16.16
N PRO A 303 -9.09 -0.71 -15.27
CA PRO A 303 -8.69 -2.11 -15.24
C PRO A 303 -9.15 -2.92 -16.46
N GLU A 304 -10.16 -2.46 -17.21
CA GLU A 304 -10.67 -3.15 -18.39
C GLU A 304 -9.83 -2.85 -19.63
N SER A 305 -9.57 -1.57 -19.90
CA SER A 305 -8.77 -1.17 -21.06
C SER A 305 -7.26 -1.22 -20.79
N GLY A 306 -6.84 -1.06 -19.53
CA GLY A 306 -5.45 -0.87 -19.14
C GLY A 306 -4.95 0.56 -19.37
N LYS A 307 -5.85 1.51 -19.66
CA LYS A 307 -5.49 2.93 -19.81
C LYS A 307 -5.02 3.48 -18.48
N VAL A 308 -3.88 4.16 -18.50
CA VAL A 308 -3.27 4.82 -17.34
C VAL A 308 -3.27 6.33 -17.59
N GLU A 309 -3.73 7.09 -16.61
CA GLU A 309 -3.74 8.56 -16.60
C GLU A 309 -3.04 9.05 -15.34
N GLU A 310 -2.08 9.96 -15.50
CA GLU A 310 -1.46 10.65 -14.37
C GLU A 310 -2.34 11.83 -13.95
N VAL A 311 -2.86 11.78 -12.72
CA VAL A 311 -3.81 12.79 -12.21
C VAL A 311 -3.09 13.85 -11.37
N TYR A 312 -2.10 13.42 -10.59
CA TYR A 312 -1.35 14.27 -9.68
C TYR A 312 0.14 13.90 -9.75
N LEU A 313 1.00 14.90 -9.87
CA LEU A 313 2.44 14.76 -9.68
C LEU A 313 2.97 15.99 -8.93
N SER A 314 3.81 15.75 -7.92
CA SER A 314 4.54 16.82 -7.22
C SER A 314 5.99 16.43 -6.97
N ASP A 315 6.84 17.42 -6.68
CA ASP A 315 8.24 17.24 -6.30
C ASP A 315 8.43 16.83 -4.83
N GLY A 316 7.35 16.44 -4.15
CA GLY A 316 7.31 16.15 -2.72
C GLY A 316 6.82 17.32 -1.86
N ASN A 317 6.38 18.42 -2.47
CA ASN A 317 5.69 19.53 -1.80
C ASN A 317 4.25 19.66 -2.33
N PRO A 318 3.22 19.72 -1.47
CA PRO A 318 3.27 19.78 0.00
C PRO A 318 3.33 18.41 0.71
N LEU A 319 3.36 17.29 -0.02
CA LEU A 319 3.41 15.95 0.55
C LEU A 319 4.48 15.11 -0.14
N SER A 320 5.43 14.58 0.62
CA SER A 320 6.49 13.70 0.10
C SER A 320 6.10 12.23 0.20
N GLY A 321 6.38 11.49 -0.88
CA GLY A 321 6.20 10.03 -0.95
C GLY A 321 4.78 9.57 -0.61
N ALA A 322 3.79 10.06 -1.35
CA ALA A 322 2.41 9.59 -1.21
C ALA A 322 2.32 8.07 -1.44
N SER A 323 1.59 7.40 -0.57
CA SER A 323 1.45 5.93 -0.53
C SER A 323 0.04 5.44 -0.81
N THR A 324 -0.99 6.28 -0.60
CA THR A 324 -2.38 5.99 -0.96
C THR A 324 -3.07 7.21 -1.56
N ALA A 325 -4.05 6.97 -2.44
CA ALA A 325 -4.94 8.00 -2.97
C ALA A 325 -6.40 7.49 -2.97
N ALA A 326 -7.13 7.73 -1.87
CA ALA A 326 -8.53 7.32 -1.76
C ALA A 326 -9.45 8.38 -2.34
N VAL A 327 -10.44 7.96 -3.16
CA VAL A 327 -11.37 8.88 -3.83
C VAL A 327 -12.83 8.54 -3.51
N ALA A 328 -13.59 9.59 -3.21
CA ALA A 328 -15.04 9.59 -3.10
C ALA A 328 -15.58 10.91 -3.68
N ASP A 329 -16.51 10.82 -4.63
CA ASP A 329 -17.00 11.95 -5.41
C ASP A 329 -15.85 12.77 -6.05
N ARG A 330 -15.72 14.05 -5.66
CA ARG A 330 -14.64 14.95 -6.08
C ARG A 330 -13.53 15.09 -5.04
N THR A 331 -13.59 14.32 -3.95
CA THR A 331 -12.61 14.40 -2.86
C THR A 331 -11.60 13.29 -3.02
N MET A 332 -10.32 13.65 -3.03
CA MET A 332 -9.20 12.72 -3.00
C MET A 332 -8.39 12.94 -1.73
N VAL A 333 -8.14 11.88 -0.95
CA VAL A 333 -7.29 11.94 0.25
C VAL A 333 -5.97 11.24 -0.06
N LEU A 334 -4.86 11.98 0.06
CA LEU A 334 -3.52 11.43 -0.14
C LEU A 334 -2.87 11.08 1.20
N GLY A 335 -2.60 9.79 1.38
CA GLY A 335 -1.80 9.24 2.47
C GLY A 335 -0.30 9.28 2.16
N THR A 336 0.52 9.03 3.17
CA THR A 336 1.99 9.13 3.15
C THR A 336 2.62 8.22 4.20
N ILE A 337 3.77 7.64 3.86
CA ILE A 337 4.50 6.75 4.77
C ILE A 337 5.04 7.48 6.02
N PHE A 338 5.39 8.76 5.91
CA PHE A 338 6.19 9.44 6.95
C PHE A 338 5.78 10.85 7.33
N GLU A 339 5.00 11.57 6.51
CA GLU A 339 4.67 12.97 6.79
C GLU A 339 3.67 13.11 7.96
N PRO A 340 3.70 14.24 8.69
CA PRO A 340 2.83 14.48 9.86
C PRO A 340 1.38 14.88 9.49
N HIS A 341 1.03 14.80 8.22
CA HIS A 341 -0.22 15.29 7.64
C HIS A 341 -0.63 14.46 6.43
N VAL A 342 -1.92 14.51 6.09
CA VAL A 342 -2.46 14.05 4.80
C VAL A 342 -2.80 15.25 3.92
N LEU A 343 -3.01 15.02 2.62
CA LEU A 343 -3.65 16.02 1.76
C LEU A 343 -5.11 15.65 1.51
N VAL A 344 -6.00 16.63 1.63
CA VAL A 344 -7.37 16.52 1.12
C VAL A 344 -7.48 17.42 -0.09
N CYS A 345 -7.75 16.81 -1.23
CA CYS A 345 -7.77 17.47 -2.53
C CYS A 345 -9.17 17.45 -3.13
N THR A 346 -9.50 18.52 -3.84
CA THR A 346 -10.69 18.60 -4.70
C THR A 346 -10.24 18.38 -6.14
N LEU A 347 -10.75 17.31 -6.75
CA LEU A 347 -10.55 16.99 -8.18
C LEU A 347 -11.25 18.04 -9.07
N PRO A 348 -10.74 18.29 -10.29
CA PRO A 348 -11.23 19.33 -11.21
C PRO A 348 -12.70 19.21 -11.61
#